data_AF-A0A3D5IDW1-F1
#
_entry.id   AF-A0A3D5IDW1-F1
#
_cell.length_a   1.000
_cell.length_b   1.000
_cell.length_c   1.000
_cell.angle_alpha   90.00
_cell.angle_beta   90.00
_cell.angle_gamma   90.00
#
_symmetry.space_group_name_H-M   'P 1'
#
loop_
_entity.id
_entity.type
_entity.pdbx_description
1 polymer ?
#
loop_
_entity_poly.entity_id
_entity_poly.type
_entity_poly.pdbx_seq_one_letter_code
_entity_poly.pdbx_strand_id
1 'polypeptide(L)'
;MLLTRGLTSDFDSVCALYARVTSAMHEKGIAQWNWGTYPNADQIHKSIDAGTLYVVREGNTVVAAVTLDSTFEPAYDAVNWLFGGKPGTFHRLCIAPEKQRQGLGRGMMGEMLAILRSQGCTALRCDTLVNNSAALTLYQKIGMRIAGHIRYAFLPDLRFAALEMRLTNDCPLLPLKMHPAFRGGKLTPWGGEKLRTVYGKDIREVPTGESLEVSCIPGLESTDDAGIKLPDLIAAYGEAFAGEYAKKPFPLLLKLIDAAEPLSVQVHPNDDYAARVENGKLGKTEAWLILDAPEGSQLVYGIKPGTMLDTLRAACEQGAAVEPLLRRVTVHPGDVCFIPAGCVHAIGAGITLYEIQQSSDITYRFYDWDRVDKNGNRRELHLQKALDVTDLTFSLDPIPAPNKPVARVLDEKYFTLDLVNVQGEAVLPAVTAFGLLTALDGDLNVRFAGGQLTLRKGESAYIPHTAPVLTLHGKGRAALSMPR
;
A
#
# COMPACT_ATOMS: atom_id res chain seq x y z
N MET A 1 14.67 18.79 33.37
CA MET A 1 13.34 19.43 33.29
C MET A 1 12.34 18.45 33.88
N LEU A 2 11.23 18.90 34.45
CA LEU A 2 10.26 18.00 35.06
C LEU A 2 8.85 18.41 34.63
N LEU A 3 8.35 17.77 33.58
CA LEU A 3 6.96 17.75 33.18
C LEU A 3 6.18 17.00 34.28
N THR A 4 5.27 17.70 34.94
CA THR A 4 4.53 17.17 36.10
C THR A 4 3.04 17.33 35.90
N ARG A 5 2.23 16.58 36.67
CA ARG A 5 0.77 16.71 36.60
C ARG A 5 0.34 18.14 36.91
N GLY A 6 -0.61 18.64 36.12
CA GLY A 6 -1.33 19.87 36.40
C GLY A 6 -2.30 19.66 37.55
N LEU A 7 -2.40 20.65 38.42
CA LEU A 7 -3.26 20.68 39.59
C LEU A 7 -4.30 21.78 39.41
N THR A 8 -5.35 21.76 40.23
CA THR A 8 -6.37 22.82 40.25
C THR A 8 -5.76 24.20 40.49
N SER A 9 -4.68 24.29 41.28
CA SER A 9 -3.95 25.54 41.52
C SER A 9 -3.26 26.12 40.28
N ASP A 10 -3.05 25.32 39.22
CA ASP A 10 -2.43 25.79 37.98
C ASP A 10 -3.44 26.35 36.98
N PHE A 11 -4.74 26.16 37.22
CA PHE A 11 -5.80 26.40 36.25
C PHE A 11 -5.72 27.80 35.61
N ASP A 12 -5.67 28.85 36.44
CA ASP A 12 -5.62 30.24 35.94
C ASP A 12 -4.34 30.51 35.14
N SER A 13 -3.21 29.96 35.58
CA SER A 13 -1.92 30.11 34.89
C SER A 13 -1.92 29.42 33.52
N VAL A 14 -2.53 28.23 33.43
CA VAL A 14 -2.70 27.46 32.19
C VAL A 14 -3.65 28.17 31.23
N CYS A 15 -4.79 28.67 31.72
CA CYS A 15 -5.73 29.46 30.92
C CYS A 15 -5.07 30.73 30.35
N ALA A 16 -4.33 31.46 31.18
CA ALA A 16 -3.56 32.62 30.75
C ALA A 16 -2.49 32.25 29.71
N LEU A 17 -1.82 31.11 29.87
CA LEU A 17 -0.84 30.61 28.91
C LEU A 17 -1.47 30.34 27.54
N TYR A 18 -2.59 29.60 27.49
CA TYR A 18 -3.26 29.28 26.22
C TYR A 18 -3.77 30.54 25.51
N ALA A 19 -4.37 31.49 26.24
CA ALA A 19 -4.80 32.76 25.66
C ALA A 19 -3.64 33.52 24.97
N ARG A 20 -2.48 33.61 25.64
CA ARG A 20 -1.28 34.26 25.07
C ARG A 20 -0.72 33.50 23.87
N VAL A 21 -0.61 32.17 23.96
CA VAL A 21 -0.09 31.34 22.86
C VAL A 21 -0.98 31.42 21.62
N THR A 22 -2.30 31.36 21.80
CA THR A 22 -3.26 31.48 20.70
C THR A 22 -3.15 32.83 19.99
N SER A 23 -3.03 33.94 20.74
CA SER A 23 -2.77 35.26 20.14
C SER A 23 -1.50 35.27 19.29
N ALA A 24 -0.39 34.76 19.84
CA ALA A 24 0.89 34.70 19.14
C ALA A 24 0.88 33.74 17.93
N MET A 25 -0.01 32.73 17.91
CA MET A 25 -0.21 31.85 16.74
C MET A 25 -0.97 32.57 15.63
N HIS A 26 -2.00 33.35 15.96
CA HIS A 26 -2.75 34.16 15.00
C HIS A 26 -1.89 35.23 14.34
N GLU A 27 -1.01 35.89 15.09
CA GLU A 27 -0.02 36.85 14.55
C GLU A 27 0.91 36.20 13.49
N LYS A 28 1.10 34.89 13.56
CA LYS A 28 1.90 34.09 12.62
C LYS A 28 1.06 33.45 11.51
N GLY A 29 -0.24 33.75 11.42
CA GLY A 29 -1.16 33.16 10.44
C GLY A 29 -1.54 31.70 10.72
N ILE A 30 -1.32 31.20 11.94
CA ILE A 30 -1.64 29.82 12.33
C ILE A 30 -2.99 29.82 13.06
N ALA A 31 -4.08 29.71 12.30
CA ALA A 31 -5.46 29.69 12.82
C ALA A 31 -5.89 28.31 13.39
N GLN A 32 -4.97 27.58 14.03
CA GLN A 32 -5.25 26.24 14.57
C GLN A 32 -6.20 26.29 15.77
N TRP A 33 -6.08 27.34 16.58
CA TRP A 33 -6.75 27.50 17.86
C TRP A 33 -7.40 28.86 17.96
N ASN A 34 -8.56 28.92 18.60
CA ASN A 34 -9.21 30.16 19.02
C ASN A 34 -9.58 30.02 20.50
N TRP A 35 -8.92 30.78 21.37
CA TRP A 35 -9.12 30.66 22.82
C TRP A 35 -10.58 30.97 23.17
N GLY A 36 -11.19 30.12 24.00
CA GLY A 36 -12.62 30.18 24.33
C GLY A 36 -13.49 29.28 23.45
N THR A 37 -13.03 28.93 22.23
CA THR A 37 -13.64 27.88 21.41
C THR A 37 -12.84 26.58 21.56
N TYR A 38 -11.59 26.59 21.10
CA TYR A 38 -10.65 25.48 21.22
C TYR A 38 -9.20 26.01 21.16
N PRO A 39 -8.40 25.85 22.22
CA PRO A 39 -8.77 25.33 23.53
C PRO A 39 -9.66 26.29 24.34
N ASN A 40 -10.33 25.78 25.38
CA ASN A 40 -11.15 26.57 26.30
C ASN A 40 -11.01 26.09 27.76
N ALA A 41 -11.52 26.89 28.70
CA ALA A 41 -11.45 26.63 30.14
C ALA A 41 -12.00 25.26 30.55
N ASP A 42 -13.15 24.84 30.00
CA ASP A 42 -13.80 23.57 30.34
C ASP A 42 -12.91 22.37 29.98
N GLN A 43 -12.19 22.44 28.87
CA GLN A 43 -11.25 21.40 28.46
C GLN A 43 -10.04 21.30 29.38
N ILE A 44 -9.58 22.43 29.91
CA ILE A 44 -8.48 22.46 30.87
C ILE A 44 -8.92 21.85 32.21
N HIS A 45 -10.11 22.22 32.71
CA HIS A 45 -10.70 21.60 33.90
C HIS A 45 -10.83 20.08 33.74
N LYS A 46 -11.44 19.62 32.64
CA LYS A 46 -11.56 18.19 32.34
C LYS A 46 -10.21 17.46 32.32
N SER A 47 -9.17 18.11 31.79
CA SER A 47 -7.82 17.53 31.76
C SER A 47 -7.16 17.45 33.14
N ILE A 48 -7.42 18.44 34.02
CA ILE A 48 -6.96 18.41 35.42
C ILE A 48 -7.69 17.30 36.19
N ASP A 49 -9.02 17.25 36.09
CA ASP A 49 -9.85 16.29 36.81
C ASP A 49 -9.54 14.85 36.40
N ALA A 50 -9.27 14.62 35.11
CA ALA A 50 -8.84 13.32 34.59
C ALA A 50 -7.37 12.99 34.92
N GLY A 51 -6.59 13.94 35.45
CA GLY A 51 -5.16 13.78 35.71
C GLY A 51 -4.31 13.62 34.44
N THR A 52 -4.81 14.11 33.30
CA THR A 52 -4.17 14.02 31.98
C THR A 52 -3.47 15.32 31.58
N LEU A 53 -3.69 16.43 32.29
CA LEU A 53 -2.92 17.67 32.11
C LEU A 53 -1.52 17.53 32.71
N TYR A 54 -0.52 17.93 31.93
CA TYR A 54 0.87 18.05 32.37
C TYR A 54 1.40 19.45 32.06
N VAL A 55 2.23 19.97 32.97
CA VAL A 55 2.75 21.33 32.91
C VAL A 55 4.24 21.41 33.24
N VAL A 56 4.89 22.45 32.72
CA VAL A 56 6.22 22.89 33.14
C VAL A 56 6.05 24.22 33.88
N ARG A 57 6.58 24.30 35.10
CA ARG A 57 6.51 25.49 35.96
C ARG A 57 7.86 26.18 36.05
N GLU A 58 7.84 27.50 36.06
CA GLU A 58 8.94 28.35 36.51
C GLU A 58 8.43 29.25 37.63
N GLY A 59 8.82 28.92 38.88
CA GLY A 59 8.19 29.52 40.05
C GLY A 59 6.70 29.19 40.10
N ASN A 60 5.85 30.22 40.22
CA ASN A 60 4.39 30.09 40.26
C ASN A 60 3.73 30.19 38.88
N THR A 61 4.52 30.27 37.80
CA THR A 61 4.00 30.46 36.44
C THR A 61 4.13 29.18 35.64
N VAL A 62 3.06 28.78 34.96
CA VAL A 62 3.09 27.70 33.97
C VAL A 62 3.62 28.27 32.65
N VAL A 63 4.72 27.71 32.17
CA VAL A 63 5.41 28.15 30.93
C VAL A 63 5.20 27.19 29.76
N ALA A 64 4.69 25.99 30.02
CA ALA A 64 4.25 25.06 29.00
C ALA A 64 3.18 24.10 29.55
N ALA A 65 2.27 23.67 28.70
CA ALA A 65 1.21 22.72 29.05
C ALA A 65 0.92 21.74 27.90
N VAL A 66 0.48 20.55 28.25
CA VAL A 66 0.05 19.51 27.31
C VAL A 66 -0.93 18.56 27.99
N THR A 67 -1.95 18.09 27.27
CA THR A 67 -2.79 16.98 27.73
C THR A 67 -2.28 15.68 27.11
N LEU A 68 -2.07 14.63 27.91
CA LEU A 68 -1.66 13.29 27.45
C LEU A 68 -2.74 12.27 27.78
N ASP A 69 -3.26 11.58 26.77
CA ASP A 69 -4.27 10.53 26.94
C ASP A 69 -4.30 9.55 25.74
N SER A 70 -5.43 8.88 25.51
CA SER A 70 -5.65 7.97 24.37
C SER A 70 -7.01 8.22 23.71
N THR A 71 -7.47 9.47 23.70
CA THR A 71 -8.75 9.89 23.12
C THR A 71 -8.50 10.46 21.73
N PHE A 72 -9.20 9.95 20.73
CA PHE A 72 -9.02 10.35 19.34
C PHE A 72 -10.30 10.97 18.78
N GLU A 73 -10.12 11.95 17.91
CA GLU A 73 -11.22 12.51 17.13
C GLU A 73 -11.65 11.52 16.04
N PRO A 74 -12.95 11.44 15.68
CA PRO A 74 -13.44 10.52 14.64
C PRO A 74 -12.74 10.67 13.28
N ALA A 75 -12.16 11.84 12.99
CA ALA A 75 -11.39 12.07 11.77
C ALA A 75 -10.16 11.13 11.64
N TYR A 76 -9.66 10.56 12.73
CA TYR A 76 -8.53 9.64 12.74
C TYR A 76 -8.88 8.25 12.17
N ASP A 77 -10.17 7.90 12.09
CA ASP A 77 -10.65 6.63 11.52
C ASP A 77 -10.37 6.53 10.02
N ALA A 78 -10.15 7.68 9.35
CA ALA A 78 -9.83 7.75 7.93
C ALA A 78 -8.32 7.65 7.63
N VAL A 79 -7.47 7.58 8.66
CA VAL A 79 -6.00 7.55 8.50
C VAL A 79 -5.51 6.11 8.50
N ASN A 80 -4.69 5.77 7.51
CA ASN A 80 -4.06 4.45 7.40
C ASN A 80 -2.81 4.39 8.31
N TRP A 81 -3.04 4.18 9.60
CA TRP A 81 -1.98 4.07 10.61
C TRP A 81 -1.13 2.82 10.42
N LEU A 82 0.20 2.96 10.43
CA LEU A 82 1.13 1.83 10.36
C LEU A 82 1.42 1.24 11.76
N PHE A 83 1.39 2.04 12.82
CA PHE A 83 1.76 1.56 14.16
C PHE A 83 0.52 1.18 14.98
N GLY A 84 0.48 -0.09 15.40
CA GLY A 84 -0.64 -0.69 16.14
C GLY A 84 -0.44 -0.78 17.66
N GLY A 85 -1.21 -1.68 18.28
CA GLY A 85 -1.26 -1.87 19.74
C GLY A 85 -2.10 -0.80 20.44
N LYS A 86 -1.58 -0.24 21.53
CA LYS A 86 -2.25 0.83 22.30
C LYS A 86 -1.67 2.20 21.91
N PRO A 87 -2.36 3.00 21.07
CA PRO A 87 -1.89 4.33 20.73
C PRO A 87 -2.18 5.32 21.87
N GLY A 88 -1.17 6.11 22.25
CA GLY A 88 -1.33 7.33 23.02
C GLY A 88 -1.42 8.55 22.11
N THR A 89 -1.84 9.67 22.67
CA THR A 89 -1.85 10.96 21.98
C THR A 89 -1.47 12.09 22.93
N PHE A 90 -1.27 13.27 22.34
CA PHE A 90 -1.21 14.50 23.09
C PHE A 90 -2.05 15.56 22.42
N HIS A 91 -2.71 16.37 23.24
CA HIS A 91 -3.51 17.49 22.78
C HIS A 91 -2.93 18.79 23.33
N ARG A 92 -3.13 19.86 22.55
CA ARG A 92 -2.92 21.23 23.02
C ARG A 92 -1.50 21.48 23.57
N LEU A 93 -0.47 20.87 22.99
CA LEU A 93 0.92 21.13 23.38
C LEU A 93 1.24 22.62 23.11
N CYS A 94 1.42 23.39 24.17
CA CYS A 94 1.71 24.81 24.09
C CYS A 94 2.96 25.16 24.90
N ILE A 95 3.75 26.09 24.37
CA ILE A 95 4.95 26.63 25.01
C ILE A 95 4.86 28.15 24.92
N ALA A 96 5.07 28.81 26.06
CA ALA A 96 5.08 30.26 26.15
C ALA A 96 5.98 30.89 25.07
N PRO A 97 5.53 31.92 24.33
CA PRO A 97 6.28 32.48 23.20
C PRO A 97 7.75 32.82 23.53
N GLU A 98 7.99 33.38 24.71
CA GLU A 98 9.28 33.76 25.26
C GLU A 98 10.18 32.57 25.65
N LYS A 99 9.66 31.35 25.66
CA LYS A 99 10.38 30.09 25.93
C LYS A 99 10.57 29.22 24.68
N GLN A 100 10.02 29.63 23.54
CA GLN A 100 10.18 28.91 22.28
C GLN A 100 11.65 28.98 21.81
N ARG A 101 12.06 27.97 21.03
CA ARG A 101 13.43 27.85 20.47
C ARG A 101 14.58 27.72 21.49
N GLN A 102 14.26 27.52 22.77
CA GLN A 102 15.26 27.28 23.84
C GLN A 102 15.42 25.80 24.20
N GLY A 103 14.98 24.88 23.32
CA GLY A 103 15.04 23.43 23.56
C GLY A 103 13.91 22.84 24.40
N LEU A 104 13.04 23.67 25.00
CA LEU A 104 11.94 23.22 25.86
C LEU A 104 11.04 22.18 25.19
N GLY A 105 10.62 22.42 23.94
CA GLY A 105 9.74 21.50 23.21
C GLY A 105 10.36 20.12 22.98
N ARG A 106 11.66 20.05 22.67
CA ARG A 106 12.36 18.76 22.54
C ARG A 106 12.45 18.03 23.89
N GLY A 107 12.73 18.76 24.97
CA GLY A 107 12.72 18.22 26.32
C GLY A 107 11.35 17.65 26.70
N MET A 108 10.28 18.40 26.41
CA MET A 108 8.91 17.98 26.71
C MET A 108 8.54 16.72 25.96
N MET A 109 8.86 16.63 24.66
CA MET A 109 8.61 15.41 23.90
C MET A 109 9.27 14.19 24.56
N GLY A 110 10.53 14.29 25.00
CA GLY A 110 11.20 13.19 25.70
C GLY A 110 10.44 12.68 26.92
N GLU A 111 9.94 13.60 27.76
CA GLU A 111 9.17 13.26 28.96
C GLU A 111 7.77 12.74 28.62
N MET A 112 7.08 13.35 27.64
CA MET A 112 5.77 12.89 27.15
C MET A 112 5.85 11.44 26.65
N LEU A 113 6.89 11.11 25.88
CA LEU A 113 7.12 9.74 25.39
C LEU A 113 7.38 8.76 26.53
N ALA A 114 8.11 9.16 27.57
CA ALA A 114 8.34 8.32 28.76
C ALA A 114 7.03 8.08 29.54
N ILE A 115 6.19 9.10 29.69
CA ILE A 115 4.87 8.99 30.33
C ILE A 115 3.95 8.05 29.53
N LEU A 116 3.84 8.23 28.21
CA LEU A 116 2.98 7.38 27.39
C LEU A 116 3.43 5.91 27.41
N ARG A 117 4.75 5.66 27.40
CA ARG A 117 5.30 4.31 27.57
C ARG A 117 4.96 3.70 28.93
N SER A 118 5.05 4.46 30.02
CA SER A 118 4.70 3.95 31.35
C SER A 118 3.19 3.68 31.52
N GLN A 119 2.35 4.29 30.68
CA GLN A 119 0.93 4.00 30.54
C GLN A 119 0.62 2.80 29.60
N GLY A 120 1.67 2.12 29.10
CA GLY A 120 1.56 0.96 28.21
C GLY A 120 1.26 1.30 26.76
N CYS A 121 1.48 2.55 26.32
CA CYS A 121 1.29 2.92 24.92
C CYS A 121 2.45 2.38 24.07
N THR A 122 2.11 1.71 22.97
CA THR A 122 3.06 1.12 22.00
C THR A 122 3.28 2.03 20.79
N ALA A 123 2.36 2.97 20.55
CA ALA A 123 2.42 3.96 19.49
C ALA A 123 1.99 5.34 20.01
N LEU A 124 2.41 6.40 19.31
CA LEU A 124 1.95 7.77 19.50
C LEU A 124 1.28 8.22 18.20
N ARG A 125 0.13 8.88 18.31
CA ARG A 125 -0.55 9.56 17.19
C ARG A 125 -0.90 10.99 17.58
N CYS A 126 -0.74 11.93 16.67
CA CYS A 126 -1.19 13.30 16.86
C CYS A 126 -1.44 13.97 15.51
N ASP A 127 -1.86 15.23 15.55
CA ASP A 127 -1.95 16.06 14.37
C ASP A 127 -1.46 17.48 14.63
N THR A 128 -1.25 18.19 13.53
CA THR A 128 -1.05 19.64 13.53
C THR A 128 -1.47 20.20 12.18
N LEU A 129 -1.77 21.50 12.12
CA LEU A 129 -2.00 22.16 10.83
C LEU A 129 -0.81 21.98 9.88
N VAL A 130 -1.11 21.77 8.60
CA VAL A 130 -0.09 21.60 7.55
C VAL A 130 0.83 22.82 7.39
N ASN A 131 0.37 24.02 7.78
CA ASN A 131 1.18 25.24 7.73
C ASN A 131 1.93 25.53 9.06
N ASN A 132 1.77 24.69 10.09
CA ASN A 132 2.51 24.82 11.34
C ASN A 132 3.89 24.15 11.22
N SER A 133 4.77 24.78 10.44
CA SER A 133 6.10 24.28 10.12
C SER A 133 6.97 24.02 11.36
N ALA A 134 6.78 24.81 12.43
CA ALA A 134 7.50 24.64 13.69
C ALA A 134 7.14 23.32 14.39
N ALA A 135 5.84 23.00 14.48
CA ALA A 135 5.35 21.75 15.06
C ALA A 135 5.76 20.55 14.19
N LEU A 136 5.55 20.63 12.87
CA LEU A 136 5.95 19.57 11.93
C LEU A 136 7.44 19.27 12.04
N THR A 137 8.29 20.29 12.05
CA THR A 137 9.75 20.14 12.21
C THR A 137 10.10 19.50 13.56
N LEU A 138 9.43 19.89 14.64
CA LEU A 138 9.66 19.30 15.96
C LEU A 138 9.29 17.81 15.97
N TYR A 139 8.12 17.46 15.45
CA TYR A 139 7.60 16.09 15.46
C TYR A 139 8.42 15.16 14.56
N GLN A 140 8.80 15.63 13.37
CA GLN A 140 9.67 14.85 12.48
C GLN A 140 11.07 14.64 13.06
N LYS A 141 11.64 15.66 13.74
CA LYS A 141 12.96 15.54 14.39
C LYS A 141 13.01 14.52 15.52
N ILE A 142 11.89 14.21 16.15
CA ILE A 142 11.83 13.16 17.18
C ILE A 142 11.48 11.78 16.60
N GLY A 143 11.30 11.66 15.28
CA GLY A 143 11.05 10.41 14.58
C GLY A 143 9.58 10.14 14.22
N MET A 144 8.68 11.13 14.34
CA MET A 144 7.30 10.95 13.84
C MET A 144 7.25 11.03 12.32
N ARG A 145 6.50 10.11 11.71
CA ARG A 145 6.18 10.13 10.28
C ARG A 145 4.81 10.75 10.06
N ILE A 146 4.56 11.25 8.85
CA ILE A 146 3.20 11.56 8.41
C ILE A 146 2.54 10.24 7.98
N ALA A 147 1.36 9.96 8.54
CA ALA A 147 0.53 8.81 8.17
C ALA A 147 -0.52 9.20 7.12
N GLY A 148 -0.88 10.48 7.06
CA GLY A 148 -1.87 10.99 6.11
C GLY A 148 -2.30 12.40 6.46
N HIS A 149 -3.44 12.80 5.94
CA HIS A 149 -4.02 14.11 6.20
C HIS A 149 -5.50 14.01 6.52
N ILE A 150 -5.95 14.84 7.45
CA ILE A 150 -7.35 14.87 7.89
C ILE A 150 -7.91 16.29 7.77
N ARG A 151 -9.25 16.35 7.73
CA ARG A 151 -10.04 17.57 7.90
C ARG A 151 -11.04 17.33 9.01
N TYR A 152 -11.18 18.31 9.90
CA TYR A 152 -12.19 18.26 10.95
C TYR A 152 -13.52 18.79 10.43
N ALA A 153 -14.63 18.16 10.80
CA ALA A 153 -15.96 18.63 10.41
C ALA A 153 -16.24 20.06 10.89
N PHE A 154 -15.69 20.45 12.04
CA PHE A 154 -15.81 21.79 12.62
C PHE A 154 -14.77 22.79 12.08
N LEU A 155 -13.78 22.35 11.29
CA LEU A 155 -12.78 23.18 10.61
C LEU A 155 -12.55 22.67 9.17
N PRO A 156 -13.58 22.69 8.30
CA PRO A 156 -13.54 22.02 7.01
C PRO A 156 -12.49 22.58 6.05
N ASP A 157 -12.20 23.89 6.16
CA ASP A 157 -11.24 24.58 5.29
C ASP A 157 -9.79 24.26 5.65
N LEU A 158 -9.54 23.82 6.88
CA LEU A 158 -8.20 23.55 7.38
C LEU A 158 -7.82 22.08 7.16
N ARG A 159 -6.56 21.87 6.75
CA ARG A 159 -5.97 20.55 6.58
C ARG A 159 -4.93 20.33 7.67
N PHE A 160 -4.98 19.14 8.27
CA PHE A 160 -4.06 18.72 9.32
C PHE A 160 -3.24 17.55 8.81
N ALA A 161 -1.94 17.56 9.09
CA ALA A 161 -1.10 16.38 8.92
C ALA A 161 -1.32 15.48 10.12
N ALA A 162 -1.69 14.22 9.88
CA ALA A 162 -1.77 13.18 10.89
C ALA A 162 -0.41 12.50 11.00
N LEU A 163 0.16 12.44 12.20
CA LEU A 163 1.49 11.91 12.45
C LEU A 163 1.46 10.74 13.42
N GLU A 164 2.39 9.81 13.26
CA GLU A 164 2.56 8.68 14.17
C GLU A 164 4.01 8.33 14.43
N MET A 165 4.25 7.62 15.52
CA MET A 165 5.55 7.06 15.86
C MET A 165 5.41 5.80 16.70
N ARG A 166 6.32 4.85 16.46
CA ARG A 166 6.51 3.67 17.31
C ARG A 166 7.13 4.06 18.66
N LEU A 167 6.50 3.66 19.77
CA LEU A 167 7.04 3.91 21.12
C LEU A 167 7.85 2.74 21.67
N THR A 168 7.48 1.51 21.32
CA THR A 168 8.06 0.28 21.85
C THR A 168 8.40 -0.71 20.73
N ASN A 169 9.29 -1.67 20.99
CA ASN A 169 9.75 -2.62 19.96
C ASN A 169 8.71 -3.70 19.62
N ASP A 170 7.79 -3.98 20.53
CA ASP A 170 6.68 -4.92 20.39
C ASP A 170 5.44 -4.32 19.70
N CYS A 171 5.50 -3.03 19.31
CA CYS A 171 4.43 -2.40 18.55
C CYS A 171 4.28 -3.10 17.17
N PRO A 172 3.14 -3.75 16.89
CA PRO A 172 2.92 -4.42 15.62
C PRO A 172 2.78 -3.39 14.48
N LEU A 173 3.14 -3.80 13.27
CA LEU A 173 2.89 -3.02 12.06
C LEU A 173 1.55 -3.43 11.45
N LEU A 174 0.65 -2.47 11.26
CA LEU A 174 -0.68 -2.67 10.73
C LEU A 174 -0.68 -2.74 9.18
N PRO A 175 -1.71 -3.35 8.55
CA PRO A 175 -1.86 -3.31 7.11
C PRO A 175 -1.89 -1.88 6.57
N LEU A 176 -1.18 -1.65 5.46
CA LEU A 176 -1.02 -0.35 4.85
C LEU A 176 -1.64 -0.36 3.44
N LYS A 177 -2.59 0.53 3.19
CA LYS A 177 -3.13 0.73 1.83
C LYS A 177 -2.02 1.24 0.92
N MET A 178 -1.91 0.64 -0.27
CA MET A 178 -0.93 1.02 -1.28
C MET A 178 -1.62 1.74 -2.43
N HIS A 179 -0.97 2.79 -2.91
CA HIS A 179 -1.34 3.55 -4.09
C HIS A 179 -0.49 3.08 -5.27
N PRO A 180 -1.12 2.65 -6.37
CA PRO A 180 -0.42 2.05 -7.49
C PRO A 180 0.34 3.08 -8.33
N ALA A 181 1.35 2.60 -9.06
CA ALA A 181 1.81 3.25 -10.29
C ALA A 181 1.01 2.74 -11.50
N PHE A 182 0.99 3.50 -12.59
CA PHE A 182 0.25 3.12 -13.81
C PHE A 182 1.19 3.07 -15.02
N ARG A 183 0.92 2.17 -15.97
CA ARG A 183 1.50 2.22 -17.31
C ARG A 183 0.39 2.37 -18.34
N GLY A 184 0.47 3.47 -19.10
CA GLY A 184 -0.47 3.82 -20.15
C GLY A 184 0.19 4.21 -21.47
N GLY A 185 -0.64 4.70 -22.39
CA GLY A 185 -0.26 5.25 -23.67
C GLY A 185 0.55 4.26 -24.51
N LYS A 186 1.76 4.68 -24.91
CA LYS A 186 2.64 3.91 -25.79
C LYS A 186 3.19 2.63 -25.15
N LEU A 187 3.25 2.55 -23.82
CA LEU A 187 3.77 1.38 -23.11
C LEU A 187 2.75 0.23 -23.18
N THR A 188 1.47 0.56 -23.08
CA THR A 188 0.35 -0.39 -23.11
C THR A 188 -0.67 0.05 -24.16
N PRO A 189 -0.33 0.02 -25.46
CA PRO A 189 -1.24 0.48 -26.52
C PRO A 189 -2.53 -0.37 -26.59
N TRP A 190 -2.50 -1.56 -26.02
CA TRP A 190 -3.60 -2.50 -25.89
C TRP A 190 -4.54 -2.22 -24.71
N GLY A 191 -4.20 -1.25 -23.86
CA GLY A 191 -4.90 -0.96 -22.62
C GLY A 191 -6.33 -0.45 -22.84
N GLY A 192 -7.18 -0.62 -21.83
CA GLY A 192 -8.54 -0.12 -21.84
C GLY A 192 -8.78 1.07 -20.92
N GLU A 193 -10.03 1.18 -20.47
CA GLU A 193 -10.49 2.19 -19.51
C GLU A 193 -11.06 1.59 -18.22
N LYS A 194 -11.20 0.26 -18.11
CA LYS A 194 -11.89 -0.39 -16.98
C LYS A 194 -11.16 -0.16 -15.65
N LEU A 195 -9.83 -0.04 -15.66
CA LEU A 195 -9.09 0.35 -14.45
C LEU A 195 -9.62 1.68 -13.87
N ARG A 196 -9.93 2.65 -14.73
CA ARG A 196 -10.52 3.94 -14.32
C ARG A 196 -12.01 3.81 -14.00
N THR A 197 -12.79 3.21 -14.91
CA THR A 197 -14.27 3.28 -14.87
C THR A 197 -14.91 2.24 -13.94
N VAL A 198 -14.28 1.07 -13.76
CA VAL A 198 -14.77 -0.03 -12.92
C VAL A 198 -14.05 -0.08 -11.58
N TYR A 199 -12.74 0.16 -11.56
CA TYR A 199 -11.92 0.07 -10.34
C TYR A 199 -11.54 1.44 -9.74
N GLY A 200 -12.06 2.54 -10.29
CA GLY A 200 -11.93 3.88 -9.70
C GLY A 200 -10.50 4.40 -9.60
N LYS A 201 -9.56 3.86 -10.40
CA LYS A 201 -8.15 4.26 -10.35
C LYS A 201 -7.98 5.69 -10.85
N ASP A 202 -7.16 6.49 -10.14
CA ASP A 202 -6.82 7.87 -10.51
C ASP A 202 -5.85 7.92 -11.71
N ILE A 203 -6.36 7.51 -12.87
CA ILE A 203 -5.63 7.40 -14.12
C ILE A 203 -5.90 8.64 -14.97
N ARG A 204 -4.81 9.31 -15.39
CA ARG A 204 -4.85 10.50 -16.26
C ARG A 204 -4.55 10.19 -17.73
N GLU A 205 -3.75 9.16 -18.00
CA GLU A 205 -3.35 8.74 -19.34
C GLU A 205 -4.29 7.65 -19.87
N VAL A 206 -4.73 7.77 -21.13
CA VAL A 206 -5.60 6.78 -21.79
C VAL A 206 -4.99 6.46 -23.16
N PRO A 207 -4.91 5.18 -23.57
CA PRO A 207 -5.29 3.98 -22.82
C PRO A 207 -4.38 3.70 -21.62
N THR A 208 -4.84 2.96 -20.60
CA THR A 208 -3.99 2.44 -19.51
C THR A 208 -4.22 0.94 -19.35
N GLY A 209 -3.15 0.15 -19.53
CA GLY A 209 -3.24 -1.30 -19.50
C GLY A 209 -2.85 -1.92 -18.17
N GLU A 210 -1.97 -1.28 -17.39
CA GLU A 210 -1.46 -1.85 -16.14
C GLU A 210 -1.61 -0.86 -14.98
N SER A 211 -2.11 -1.36 -13.85
CA SER A 211 -2.00 -0.74 -12.53
C SER A 211 -1.10 -1.61 -11.66
N LEU A 212 0.05 -1.09 -11.25
CA LEU A 212 1.04 -1.79 -10.43
C LEU A 212 0.71 -1.52 -8.96
N GLU A 213 -0.17 -2.35 -8.41
CA GLU A 213 -0.76 -2.24 -7.06
C GLU A 213 0.27 -2.28 -5.95
N VAL A 214 1.22 -3.22 -6.04
CA VAL A 214 2.30 -3.37 -5.08
C VAL A 214 3.59 -3.66 -5.84
N SER A 215 4.48 -2.67 -5.86
CA SER A 215 5.64 -2.66 -6.73
C SER A 215 6.84 -1.99 -6.09
N CYS A 216 8.01 -2.63 -6.27
CA CYS A 216 9.33 -2.07 -5.99
C CYS A 216 10.12 -1.80 -7.29
N ILE A 217 9.47 -1.87 -8.46
CA ILE A 217 10.13 -1.62 -9.75
C ILE A 217 10.54 -0.14 -9.84
N PRO A 218 11.81 0.20 -10.09
CA PRO A 218 12.28 1.58 -10.14
C PRO A 218 11.46 2.45 -11.10
N GLY A 219 10.99 3.60 -10.61
CA GLY A 219 10.14 4.54 -11.37
C GLY A 219 8.67 4.14 -11.45
N LEU A 220 8.30 2.98 -10.92
CA LEU A 220 6.94 2.45 -10.87
C LEU A 220 6.65 1.85 -9.50
N GLU A 221 7.23 2.42 -8.46
CA GLU A 221 7.04 1.99 -7.08
C GLU A 221 5.65 2.39 -6.60
N SER A 222 4.96 1.49 -5.91
CA SER A 222 3.74 1.84 -5.17
C SER A 222 4.08 2.66 -3.93
N THR A 223 3.18 3.56 -3.51
CA THR A 223 3.38 4.43 -2.35
C THR A 223 2.28 4.28 -1.30
N ASP A 224 2.52 4.72 -0.08
CA ASP A 224 1.45 4.90 0.92
C ASP A 224 0.73 6.26 0.78
N ASP A 225 -0.19 6.56 1.70
CA ASP A 225 -0.96 7.83 1.75
C ASP A 225 -0.08 9.10 1.87
N ALA A 226 1.16 8.95 2.35
CA ALA A 226 2.12 10.04 2.48
C ALA A 226 3.04 10.14 1.26
N GLY A 227 2.89 9.27 0.27
CA GLY A 227 3.73 9.21 -0.93
C GLY A 227 5.09 8.55 -0.70
N ILE A 228 5.28 7.84 0.41
CA ILE A 228 6.53 7.10 0.68
C ILE A 228 6.49 5.82 -0.15
N LYS A 229 7.55 5.58 -0.92
CA LYS A 229 7.66 4.40 -1.79
C LYS A 229 7.85 3.13 -0.96
N LEU A 230 7.34 2.01 -1.48
CA LEU A 230 7.47 0.72 -0.82
C LEU A 230 8.93 0.30 -0.49
N PRO A 231 9.93 0.49 -1.38
CA PRO A 231 11.32 0.22 -1.02
C PRO A 231 11.81 1.02 0.19
N ASP A 232 11.38 2.28 0.32
CA ASP A 232 11.77 3.15 1.44
C ASP A 232 11.10 2.71 2.74
N LEU A 233 9.86 2.22 2.69
CA LEU A 233 9.17 1.61 3.82
C LEU A 233 9.87 0.33 4.27
N ILE A 234 10.27 -0.53 3.34
CA ILE A 234 11.04 -1.75 3.63
C ILE A 234 12.37 -1.40 4.30
N ALA A 235 13.10 -0.41 3.76
CA ALA A 235 14.36 0.04 4.34
C ALA A 235 14.19 0.64 5.75
N ALA A 236 13.09 1.38 5.98
CA ALA A 236 12.82 2.01 7.27
C ALA A 236 12.44 1.02 8.38
N TYR A 237 11.72 -0.05 8.05
CA TYR A 237 11.12 -0.95 9.04
C TYR A 237 11.70 -2.36 9.06
N GLY A 238 12.50 -2.71 8.05
CA GLY A 238 13.26 -3.94 7.99
C GLY A 238 12.42 -5.20 8.17
N GLU A 239 12.90 -6.14 8.98
CA GLU A 239 12.31 -7.47 9.15
C GLU A 239 10.89 -7.41 9.73
N ALA A 240 10.56 -6.40 10.55
CA ALA A 240 9.21 -6.23 11.08
C ALA A 240 8.17 -5.96 9.98
N PHE A 241 8.61 -5.45 8.83
CA PHE A 241 7.77 -5.11 7.70
C PHE A 241 7.80 -6.18 6.61
N ALA A 242 8.99 -6.60 6.16
CA ALA A 242 9.14 -7.50 5.02
C ALA A 242 9.70 -8.89 5.34
N GLY A 243 9.90 -9.22 6.62
CA GLY A 243 10.55 -10.46 7.04
C GLY A 243 11.96 -10.56 6.45
N GLU A 244 12.32 -11.72 5.91
CA GLU A 244 13.64 -11.94 5.30
C GLU A 244 13.93 -11.04 4.07
N TYR A 245 12.88 -10.54 3.41
CA TYR A 245 13.03 -9.64 2.25
C TYR A 245 13.40 -8.20 2.63
N ALA A 246 13.58 -7.92 3.92
CA ALA A 246 14.25 -6.71 4.38
C ALA A 246 15.71 -6.63 3.92
N LYS A 247 16.33 -7.77 3.63
CA LYS A 247 17.76 -7.89 3.27
C LYS A 247 17.98 -8.59 1.92
N LYS A 248 16.90 -8.85 1.17
CA LYS A 248 16.91 -9.50 -0.14
C LYS A 248 16.17 -8.62 -1.14
N PRO A 249 16.38 -8.81 -2.46
CA PRO A 249 15.52 -8.18 -3.46
C PRO A 249 14.05 -8.48 -3.19
N PHE A 250 13.18 -7.47 -3.33
CA PHE A 250 11.75 -7.67 -3.15
C PHE A 250 11.23 -8.69 -4.17
N PRO A 251 10.50 -9.73 -3.75
CA PRO A 251 10.32 -10.92 -4.59
C PRO A 251 9.16 -10.82 -5.56
N LEU A 252 8.16 -9.98 -5.30
CA LEU A 252 6.88 -10.01 -6.00
C LEU A 252 6.52 -8.66 -6.63
N LEU A 253 5.73 -8.72 -7.70
CA LEU A 253 5.03 -7.59 -8.28
C LEU A 253 3.57 -7.97 -8.46
N LEU A 254 2.68 -7.12 -7.96
CA LEU A 254 1.24 -7.29 -8.09
C LEU A 254 0.67 -6.24 -9.05
N LYS A 255 -0.16 -6.68 -9.99
CA LYS A 255 -0.86 -5.80 -10.92
C LYS A 255 -2.34 -6.11 -11.07
N LEU A 256 -3.09 -5.09 -11.47
CA LEU A 256 -4.35 -5.23 -12.20
C LEU A 256 -4.09 -4.87 -13.67
N ILE A 257 -4.60 -5.70 -14.59
CA ILE A 257 -4.43 -5.52 -16.02
C ILE A 257 -5.80 -5.38 -16.69
N ASP A 258 -5.93 -4.43 -17.61
CA ASP A 258 -7.10 -4.26 -18.46
C ASP A 258 -6.70 -4.30 -19.94
N ALA A 259 -6.93 -5.46 -20.57
CA ALA A 259 -6.61 -5.70 -21.97
C ALA A 259 -7.83 -5.42 -22.85
N ALA A 260 -7.95 -4.21 -23.39
CA ALA A 260 -8.99 -3.91 -24.38
C ALA A 260 -8.71 -4.62 -25.73
N GLU A 261 -7.44 -4.69 -26.10
CA GLU A 261 -6.93 -5.43 -27.26
C GLU A 261 -6.05 -6.60 -26.82
N PRO A 262 -5.77 -7.59 -27.70
CA PRO A 262 -4.87 -8.67 -27.34
C PRO A 262 -3.45 -8.14 -27.06
N LEU A 263 -2.84 -8.65 -26.01
CA LEU A 263 -1.42 -8.43 -25.74
C LEU A 263 -0.57 -9.25 -26.70
N SER A 264 0.68 -8.86 -26.85
CA SER A 264 1.64 -9.64 -27.61
C SER A 264 1.79 -11.05 -27.06
N VAL A 265 2.03 -12.01 -27.96
CA VAL A 265 2.49 -13.35 -27.59
C VAL A 265 3.91 -13.22 -27.02
N GLN A 266 4.10 -13.76 -25.82
CA GLN A 266 5.32 -13.56 -25.06
C GLN A 266 5.70 -14.79 -24.26
N VAL A 267 6.93 -14.79 -23.76
CA VAL A 267 7.47 -15.79 -22.84
C VAL A 267 8.46 -15.13 -21.91
N HIS A 268 8.67 -15.77 -20.76
CA HIS A 268 9.46 -15.23 -19.66
C HIS A 268 10.57 -16.19 -19.25
N PRO A 269 11.78 -15.68 -18.94
CA PRO A 269 12.89 -16.50 -18.47
C PRO A 269 12.69 -16.97 -17.03
N ASN A 270 13.39 -18.04 -16.67
CA ASN A 270 13.62 -18.42 -15.27
C ASN A 270 14.73 -17.57 -14.64
N ASP A 271 14.97 -17.73 -13.34
CA ASP A 271 15.99 -16.96 -12.61
C ASP A 271 17.40 -17.15 -13.19
N ASP A 272 17.77 -18.38 -13.54
CA ASP A 272 19.13 -18.68 -14.05
C ASP A 272 19.41 -17.98 -15.38
N TYR A 273 18.46 -18.02 -16.32
CA TYR A 273 18.60 -17.34 -17.61
C TYR A 273 18.58 -15.82 -17.42
N ALA A 274 17.63 -15.29 -16.63
CA ALA A 274 17.52 -13.86 -16.36
C ALA A 274 18.79 -13.30 -15.69
N ALA A 275 19.36 -14.03 -14.71
CA ALA A 275 20.59 -13.61 -14.05
C ALA A 275 21.76 -13.49 -15.03
N ARG A 276 21.90 -14.45 -15.95
CA ARG A 276 22.97 -14.49 -16.95
C ARG A 276 22.79 -13.47 -18.08
N VAL A 277 21.57 -13.28 -18.57
CA VAL A 277 21.28 -12.57 -19.83
C VAL A 277 20.71 -11.16 -19.61
N GLU A 278 20.13 -10.89 -18.45
CA GLU A 278 19.45 -9.63 -18.12
C GLU A 278 20.09 -8.93 -16.91
N ASN A 279 21.41 -9.08 -16.73
CA ASN A 279 22.21 -8.38 -15.72
C ASN A 279 21.75 -8.64 -14.28
N GLY A 280 21.57 -9.91 -13.90
CA GLY A 280 21.22 -10.29 -12.52
C GLY A 280 19.77 -10.06 -12.13
N LYS A 281 18.89 -9.73 -13.09
CA LYS A 281 17.44 -9.63 -12.84
C LYS A 281 16.83 -10.97 -12.45
N LEU A 282 15.72 -10.91 -11.72
CA LEU A 282 14.87 -12.08 -11.43
C LEU A 282 14.22 -12.60 -12.71
N GLY A 283 13.95 -13.91 -12.74
CA GLY A 283 13.04 -14.51 -13.70
C GLY A 283 11.62 -14.00 -13.53
N LYS A 284 10.70 -14.52 -14.34
CA LYS A 284 9.31 -14.08 -14.31
C LYS A 284 8.35 -15.26 -14.49
N THR A 285 8.12 -15.95 -13.38
CA THR A 285 6.93 -16.79 -13.17
C THR A 285 5.78 -15.92 -12.67
N GLU A 286 4.58 -16.18 -13.16
CA GLU A 286 3.38 -15.40 -12.85
C GLU A 286 2.13 -16.26 -12.72
N ALA A 287 1.06 -15.66 -12.25
CA ALA A 287 -0.28 -16.24 -12.26
C ALA A 287 -1.31 -15.16 -12.48
N TRP A 288 -2.36 -15.51 -13.23
CA TRP A 288 -3.48 -14.63 -13.53
C TRP A 288 -4.75 -15.15 -12.89
N LEU A 289 -5.47 -14.28 -12.21
CA LEU A 289 -6.86 -14.50 -11.81
C LEU A 289 -7.75 -13.63 -12.71
N ILE A 290 -8.62 -14.26 -13.49
CA ILE A 290 -9.54 -13.56 -14.38
C ILE A 290 -10.61 -12.86 -13.55
N LEU A 291 -10.69 -11.53 -13.66
CA LEU A 291 -11.65 -10.72 -12.91
C LEU A 291 -12.91 -10.46 -13.73
N ASP A 292 -12.73 -10.18 -15.02
CA ASP A 292 -13.79 -9.92 -15.99
C ASP A 292 -13.34 -10.40 -17.37
N ALA A 293 -14.25 -11.07 -18.09
CA ALA A 293 -13.99 -11.58 -19.44
C ALA A 293 -15.33 -11.76 -20.17
N PRO A 294 -15.47 -11.25 -21.42
CA PRO A 294 -16.57 -11.60 -22.30
C PRO A 294 -16.72 -13.12 -22.50
N GLU A 295 -17.95 -13.55 -22.80
CA GLU A 295 -18.22 -14.95 -23.14
C GLU A 295 -17.37 -15.39 -24.34
N GLY A 296 -16.70 -16.54 -24.21
CA GLY A 296 -15.80 -17.07 -25.23
C GLY A 296 -14.43 -16.39 -25.31
N SER A 297 -14.08 -15.51 -24.34
CA SER A 297 -12.73 -14.96 -24.24
C SER A 297 -11.67 -16.05 -24.10
N GLN A 298 -10.55 -15.85 -24.80
CA GLN A 298 -9.46 -16.83 -24.86
C GLN A 298 -8.12 -16.23 -24.46
N LEU A 299 -7.26 -17.06 -23.88
CA LEU A 299 -5.83 -16.79 -23.71
C LEU A 299 -5.04 -17.60 -24.72
N VAL A 300 -3.89 -17.09 -25.15
CA VAL A 300 -2.81 -17.97 -25.60
C VAL A 300 -2.16 -18.54 -24.35
N TYR A 301 -2.07 -19.86 -24.26
CA TYR A 301 -1.59 -20.57 -23.06
C TYR A 301 -0.91 -21.88 -23.45
N GLY A 302 0.35 -21.74 -23.83
CA GLY A 302 1.21 -22.79 -24.37
C GLY A 302 1.28 -22.80 -25.91
N ILE A 303 2.06 -23.75 -26.41
CA ILE A 303 2.17 -24.10 -27.83
C ILE A 303 1.39 -25.40 -28.06
N LYS A 304 0.85 -25.61 -29.26
CA LYS A 304 0.14 -26.84 -29.60
C LYS A 304 1.06 -28.06 -29.44
N PRO A 305 0.59 -29.13 -28.78
CA PRO A 305 1.36 -30.37 -28.64
C PRO A 305 1.84 -30.91 -29.99
N GLY A 306 3.09 -31.39 -30.03
CA GLY A 306 3.73 -31.90 -31.24
C GLY A 306 4.42 -30.84 -32.12
N THR A 307 4.36 -29.55 -31.76
CA THR A 307 5.14 -28.52 -32.43
C THR A 307 6.63 -28.67 -32.14
N MET A 308 7.46 -28.68 -33.18
CA MET A 308 8.92 -28.73 -33.05
C MET A 308 9.52 -27.33 -32.95
N LEU A 309 10.65 -27.18 -32.24
CA LEU A 309 11.30 -25.89 -32.04
C LEU A 309 11.69 -25.20 -33.36
N ASP A 310 12.17 -25.96 -34.34
CA ASP A 310 12.54 -25.41 -35.66
C ASP A 310 11.31 -24.92 -36.43
N THR A 311 10.18 -25.61 -36.31
CA THR A 311 8.89 -25.15 -36.88
C THR A 311 8.42 -23.86 -36.21
N LEU A 312 8.51 -23.79 -34.87
CA LEU A 312 8.17 -22.57 -34.14
C LEU A 312 9.08 -21.40 -34.55
N ARG A 313 10.40 -21.63 -34.64
CA ARG A 313 11.38 -20.62 -35.08
C ARG A 313 11.03 -20.07 -36.46
N ALA A 314 10.86 -20.95 -37.45
CA ALA A 314 10.54 -20.55 -38.82
C ALA A 314 9.21 -19.77 -38.90
N ALA A 315 8.20 -20.17 -38.13
CA ALA A 315 6.92 -19.49 -38.08
C ALA A 315 7.01 -18.08 -37.45
N CYS A 316 7.82 -17.92 -36.39
CA CYS A 316 8.02 -16.62 -35.74
C CYS A 316 8.72 -15.61 -36.65
N GLU A 317 9.68 -16.04 -37.47
CA GLU A 317 10.35 -15.21 -38.47
C GLU A 317 9.38 -14.69 -39.56
N GLN A 318 8.29 -15.43 -39.80
CA GLN A 318 7.26 -15.08 -40.77
C GLN A 318 6.08 -14.31 -40.16
N GLY A 319 6.13 -13.97 -38.86
CA GLY A 319 5.08 -13.22 -38.17
C GLY A 319 3.82 -14.04 -37.92
N ALA A 320 2.71 -13.70 -38.60
CA ALA A 320 1.38 -14.31 -38.38
C ALA A 320 1.35 -15.85 -38.55
N ALA A 321 2.34 -16.43 -39.21
CA ALA A 321 2.49 -17.88 -39.32
C ALA A 321 2.66 -18.60 -37.97
N VAL A 322 2.98 -17.88 -36.88
CA VAL A 322 3.02 -18.46 -35.53
C VAL A 322 1.63 -18.78 -34.97
N GLU A 323 0.59 -18.04 -35.38
CA GLU A 323 -0.74 -18.15 -34.77
C GLU A 323 -1.35 -19.56 -34.80
N PRO A 324 -1.27 -20.32 -35.90
CA PRO A 324 -1.78 -21.68 -35.94
C PRO A 324 -1.07 -22.64 -34.99
N LEU A 325 0.12 -22.29 -34.48
CA LEU A 325 0.91 -23.10 -33.53
C LEU A 325 0.54 -22.78 -32.08
N LEU A 326 -0.15 -21.68 -31.81
CA LEU A 326 -0.51 -21.27 -30.46
C LEU A 326 -1.63 -22.14 -29.90
N ARG A 327 -1.48 -22.58 -28.65
CA ARG A 327 -2.56 -23.22 -27.91
C ARG A 327 -3.44 -22.13 -27.31
N ARG A 328 -4.74 -22.17 -27.61
CA ARG A 328 -5.73 -21.24 -27.07
C ARG A 328 -6.63 -21.97 -26.07
N VAL A 329 -6.89 -21.34 -24.92
CA VAL A 329 -7.82 -21.84 -23.91
C VAL A 329 -8.90 -20.81 -23.65
N THR A 330 -10.12 -21.26 -23.42
CA THR A 330 -11.24 -20.38 -23.02
C THR A 330 -11.17 -20.16 -21.52
N VAL A 331 -11.47 -18.93 -21.06
CA VAL A 331 -11.43 -18.56 -19.64
C VAL A 331 -12.68 -17.81 -19.23
N HIS A 332 -13.01 -17.88 -17.94
CA HIS A 332 -14.16 -17.24 -17.33
C HIS A 332 -13.74 -16.46 -16.07
N PRO A 333 -14.52 -15.46 -15.62
CA PRO A 333 -14.27 -14.80 -14.35
C PRO A 333 -14.17 -15.78 -13.18
N GLY A 334 -13.08 -15.68 -12.41
CA GLY A 334 -12.73 -16.59 -11.33
C GLY A 334 -11.73 -17.69 -11.71
N ASP A 335 -11.46 -17.92 -13.00
CA ASP A 335 -10.41 -18.86 -13.39
C ASP A 335 -9.02 -18.33 -13.01
N VAL A 336 -8.15 -19.24 -12.56
CA VAL A 336 -6.75 -18.98 -12.22
C VAL A 336 -5.85 -19.72 -13.19
N CYS A 337 -4.95 -19.00 -13.86
CA CYS A 337 -3.95 -19.56 -14.78
C CYS A 337 -2.55 -19.39 -14.19
N PHE A 338 -1.83 -20.49 -13.96
CA PHE A 338 -0.43 -20.46 -13.50
C PHE A 338 0.53 -20.48 -14.69
N ILE A 339 1.43 -19.50 -14.76
CA ILE A 339 2.30 -19.27 -15.90
C ILE A 339 3.75 -19.38 -15.42
N PRO A 340 4.32 -20.60 -15.43
CA PRO A 340 5.73 -20.79 -15.12
C PRO A 340 6.60 -20.12 -16.19
N ALA A 341 7.81 -19.75 -15.80
CA ALA A 341 8.85 -19.36 -16.75
C ALA A 341 8.97 -20.39 -17.89
N GLY A 342 9.06 -19.90 -19.13
CA GLY A 342 9.09 -20.71 -20.34
C GLY A 342 7.72 -21.02 -20.98
N CYS A 343 6.61 -20.77 -20.29
CA CYS A 343 5.28 -20.85 -20.89
C CYS A 343 5.06 -19.73 -21.91
N VAL A 344 4.74 -20.06 -23.17
CA VAL A 344 4.28 -19.07 -24.17
C VAL A 344 2.85 -18.66 -23.86
N HIS A 345 2.58 -17.36 -23.73
CA HIS A 345 1.25 -16.88 -23.33
C HIS A 345 0.91 -15.51 -23.92
N ALA A 346 -0.38 -15.17 -23.92
CA ALA A 346 -0.89 -13.84 -24.25
C ALA A 346 -2.29 -13.65 -23.65
N ILE A 347 -2.55 -12.45 -23.14
CA ILE A 347 -3.89 -12.05 -22.70
C ILE A 347 -4.72 -11.67 -23.93
N GLY A 348 -5.91 -12.28 -24.06
CA GLY A 348 -6.87 -11.96 -25.12
C GLY A 348 -7.61 -10.66 -24.89
N ALA A 349 -8.26 -10.16 -25.96
CA ALA A 349 -9.03 -8.93 -25.92
C ALA A 349 -10.21 -8.99 -24.95
N GLY A 350 -10.50 -7.86 -24.31
CA GLY A 350 -11.61 -7.64 -23.39
C GLY A 350 -11.39 -8.16 -21.96
N ILE A 351 -10.27 -8.83 -21.68
CA ILE A 351 -10.01 -9.47 -20.39
C ILE A 351 -9.42 -8.46 -19.39
N THR A 352 -10.00 -8.43 -18.19
CA THR A 352 -9.40 -7.78 -17.02
C THR A 352 -8.97 -8.84 -16.02
N LEU A 353 -7.75 -8.74 -15.49
CA LEU A 353 -7.20 -9.73 -14.58
C LEU A 353 -6.36 -9.13 -13.44
N TYR A 354 -6.21 -9.91 -12.38
CA TYR A 354 -5.22 -9.75 -11.32
C TYR A 354 -4.00 -10.59 -11.70
N GLU A 355 -2.81 -10.00 -11.67
CA GLU A 355 -1.53 -10.67 -11.97
C GLU A 355 -0.60 -10.60 -10.76
N ILE A 356 -0.26 -11.75 -10.20
CA ILE A 356 0.85 -11.88 -9.25
C ILE A 356 2.03 -12.53 -9.96
N GLN A 357 3.21 -11.92 -9.82
CA GLN A 357 4.42 -12.39 -10.49
C GLN A 357 5.65 -12.18 -9.63
N GLN A 358 6.76 -12.82 -9.99
CA GLN A 358 8.08 -12.38 -9.51
C GLN A 358 8.30 -10.89 -9.85
N SER A 359 9.07 -10.15 -9.04
CA SER A 359 9.35 -8.72 -9.24
C SER A 359 10.32 -8.48 -10.42
N SER A 360 9.83 -8.72 -11.64
CA SER A 360 10.59 -8.63 -12.88
C SER A 360 9.75 -8.00 -13.99
N ASP A 361 10.39 -7.17 -14.82
CA ASP A 361 9.80 -6.52 -15.98
C ASP A 361 10.28 -7.13 -17.31
N ILE A 362 10.93 -8.30 -17.26
CA ILE A 362 11.45 -8.97 -18.46
C ILE A 362 10.31 -9.62 -19.25
N THR A 363 10.21 -9.25 -20.52
CA THR A 363 9.26 -9.83 -21.46
C THR A 363 9.95 -10.07 -22.80
N TYR A 364 10.00 -11.34 -23.23
CA TYR A 364 10.44 -11.66 -24.59
C TYR A 364 9.24 -11.87 -25.49
N ARG A 365 9.17 -11.04 -26.53
CA ARG A 365 8.05 -11.01 -27.45
C ARG A 365 8.28 -11.91 -28.66
N PHE A 366 7.32 -12.80 -28.89
CA PHE A 366 7.23 -13.67 -30.07
C PHE A 366 6.55 -12.97 -31.24
N TYR A 367 5.38 -12.39 -30.98
CA TYR A 367 4.52 -11.84 -32.00
C TYR A 367 3.63 -10.76 -31.41
N ASP A 368 3.35 -9.72 -32.20
CA ASP A 368 2.57 -8.55 -31.76
C ASP A 368 1.38 -8.24 -32.67
N TRP A 369 0.83 -9.24 -33.36
CA TRP A 369 -0.34 -9.06 -34.23
C TRP A 369 -0.11 -8.04 -35.35
N ASP A 370 1.15 -7.92 -35.80
CA ASP A 370 1.59 -6.91 -36.76
C ASP A 370 1.22 -5.45 -36.40
N ARG A 371 0.96 -5.18 -35.10
CA ARG A 371 0.60 -3.86 -34.58
C ARG A 371 1.71 -2.85 -34.87
N VAL A 372 1.30 -1.66 -35.29
CA VAL A 372 2.18 -0.50 -35.52
C VAL A 372 1.78 0.67 -34.65
N ASP A 373 2.76 1.50 -34.29
CA ASP A 373 2.50 2.79 -33.66
C ASP A 373 1.95 3.83 -34.66
N LYS A 374 1.64 5.03 -34.17
CA LYS A 374 1.13 6.15 -35.00
C LYS A 374 2.06 6.58 -36.14
N ASN A 375 3.32 6.17 -36.11
CA ASN A 375 4.32 6.46 -37.13
C ASN A 375 4.58 5.25 -38.05
N GLY A 376 3.84 4.15 -37.89
CA GLY A 376 4.02 2.92 -38.67
C GLY A 376 5.12 1.99 -38.14
N ASN A 377 5.72 2.27 -36.98
CA ASN A 377 6.78 1.42 -36.43
C ASN A 377 6.21 0.23 -35.68
N ARG A 378 6.77 -0.96 -35.90
CA ARG A 378 6.46 -2.17 -35.12
C ARG A 378 7.22 -2.16 -33.79
N ARG A 379 6.65 -2.79 -32.76
CA ARG A 379 7.38 -3.03 -31.51
C ARG A 379 8.45 -4.09 -31.69
N GLU A 380 9.49 -4.00 -30.87
CA GLU A 380 10.60 -4.96 -30.87
C GLU A 380 10.13 -6.38 -30.51
N LEU A 381 10.64 -7.34 -31.28
CA LEU A 381 10.53 -8.77 -31.05
C LEU A 381 11.87 -9.29 -30.51
N HIS A 382 11.82 -10.30 -29.64
CA HIS A 382 13.00 -10.84 -28.96
C HIS A 382 13.20 -12.32 -29.32
N LEU A 383 13.12 -12.65 -30.61
CA LEU A 383 12.91 -14.02 -31.08
C LEU A 383 13.93 -15.02 -30.54
N GLN A 384 15.23 -14.71 -30.59
CA GLN A 384 16.26 -15.61 -30.08
C GLN A 384 16.08 -15.88 -28.58
N LYS A 385 15.97 -14.82 -27.77
CA LYS A 385 15.78 -14.94 -26.31
C LYS A 385 14.47 -15.66 -25.98
N ALA A 386 13.41 -15.40 -26.75
CA ALA A 386 12.12 -16.06 -26.57
C ALA A 386 12.21 -17.57 -26.84
N LEU A 387 12.87 -17.97 -27.92
CA LEU A 387 13.08 -19.38 -28.27
C LEU A 387 14.00 -20.08 -27.26
N ASP A 388 15.04 -19.40 -26.76
CA ASP A 388 15.98 -19.98 -25.79
C ASP A 388 15.31 -20.44 -24.50
N VAL A 389 14.24 -19.77 -24.08
CA VAL A 389 13.57 -20.01 -22.79
C VAL A 389 12.25 -20.76 -22.93
N THR A 390 11.79 -21.02 -24.15
CA THR A 390 10.48 -21.62 -24.38
C THR A 390 10.45 -23.09 -24.02
N ASP A 391 9.46 -23.46 -23.21
CA ASP A 391 9.10 -24.83 -22.94
C ASP A 391 7.94 -25.27 -23.83
N LEU A 392 8.24 -26.15 -24.80
CA LEU A 392 7.24 -26.71 -25.72
C LEU A 392 6.37 -27.79 -25.07
N THR A 393 6.71 -28.25 -23.87
CA THR A 393 6.01 -29.32 -23.15
C THR A 393 4.93 -28.78 -22.21
N PHE A 394 4.90 -27.47 -21.98
CA PHE A 394 3.91 -26.84 -21.11
C PHE A 394 2.49 -27.06 -21.62
N SER A 395 1.66 -27.67 -20.77
CA SER A 395 0.24 -27.92 -21.06
C SER A 395 -0.56 -27.95 -19.75
N LEU A 396 -0.95 -26.78 -19.26
CA LEU A 396 -1.89 -26.63 -18.14
C LEU A 396 -3.24 -26.09 -18.61
N ASP A 397 -4.26 -26.36 -17.81
CA ASP A 397 -5.61 -25.78 -17.96
C ASP A 397 -5.87 -24.75 -16.86
N PRO A 398 -6.79 -23.79 -17.07
CA PRO A 398 -7.24 -22.89 -16.03
C PRO A 398 -7.84 -23.65 -14.84
N ILE A 399 -7.55 -23.17 -13.63
CA ILE A 399 -8.07 -23.71 -12.37
C ILE A 399 -9.28 -22.86 -11.96
N PRO A 400 -10.51 -23.41 -11.91
CA PRO A 400 -11.66 -22.65 -11.46
C PRO A 400 -11.52 -22.24 -9.99
N ALA A 401 -11.94 -21.02 -9.65
CA ALA A 401 -11.97 -20.58 -8.25
C ALA A 401 -12.81 -21.53 -7.38
N PRO A 402 -12.26 -22.02 -6.25
CA PRO A 402 -13.00 -22.91 -5.37
C PRO A 402 -14.14 -22.17 -4.66
N ASN A 403 -15.28 -22.85 -4.52
CA ASN A 403 -16.40 -22.37 -3.73
C ASN A 403 -16.21 -22.67 -2.22
N LYS A 404 -15.22 -22.02 -1.61
CA LYS A 404 -14.90 -22.12 -0.17
C LYS A 404 -14.72 -20.72 0.44
N PRO A 405 -14.98 -20.51 1.74
CA PRO A 405 -14.75 -19.22 2.38
C PRO A 405 -13.31 -18.72 2.24
N VAL A 406 -12.33 -19.61 2.43
CA VAL A 406 -10.91 -19.35 2.22
C VAL A 406 -10.30 -20.59 1.56
N ALA A 407 -9.51 -20.41 0.51
CA ALA A 407 -8.82 -21.52 -0.13
C ALA A 407 -7.52 -21.08 -0.79
N ARG A 408 -6.46 -21.85 -0.55
CA ARG A 408 -5.24 -21.81 -1.34
C ARG A 408 -5.50 -22.40 -2.72
N VAL A 409 -5.35 -21.59 -3.76
CA VAL A 409 -5.54 -22.01 -5.15
C VAL A 409 -4.20 -22.29 -5.82
N LEU A 410 -3.16 -21.54 -5.45
CA LEU A 410 -1.78 -21.81 -5.88
C LEU A 410 -0.85 -21.89 -4.69
N ASP A 411 0.06 -22.86 -4.74
CA ASP A 411 1.14 -23.01 -3.79
C ASP A 411 2.45 -23.33 -4.52
N GLU A 412 3.04 -22.30 -5.12
CA GLU A 412 4.13 -22.44 -6.08
C GLU A 412 5.44 -21.90 -5.52
N LYS A 413 6.55 -22.28 -6.16
CA LYS A 413 7.92 -21.99 -5.71
C LYS A 413 8.15 -20.56 -5.21
N TYR A 414 7.55 -19.55 -5.86
CA TYR A 414 7.81 -18.14 -5.58
C TYR A 414 6.70 -17.43 -4.79
N PHE A 415 5.47 -17.94 -4.87
CA PHE A 415 4.33 -17.31 -4.25
C PHE A 415 3.18 -18.29 -4.01
N THR A 416 2.33 -17.90 -3.08
CA THR A 416 1.01 -18.49 -2.87
C THR A 416 -0.08 -17.53 -3.36
N LEU A 417 -1.24 -18.08 -3.71
CA LEU A 417 -2.46 -17.32 -3.96
C LEU A 417 -3.61 -17.97 -3.20
N ASP A 418 -4.11 -17.25 -2.21
CA ASP A 418 -5.31 -17.60 -1.46
C ASP A 418 -6.48 -16.73 -1.94
N LEU A 419 -7.62 -17.35 -2.24
CA LEU A 419 -8.89 -16.66 -2.53
C LEU A 419 -9.78 -16.69 -1.30
N VAL A 420 -10.37 -15.53 -0.99
CA VAL A 420 -11.22 -15.32 0.19
C VAL A 420 -12.59 -14.85 -0.25
N ASN A 421 -13.61 -15.65 -0.02
CA ASN A 421 -15.02 -15.31 -0.22
C ASN A 421 -15.60 -14.80 1.11
N VAL A 422 -16.00 -13.53 1.14
CA VAL A 422 -16.47 -12.86 2.36
C VAL A 422 -18.00 -12.73 2.31
N GLN A 423 -18.68 -13.34 3.28
CA GLN A 423 -20.11 -13.16 3.56
C GLN A 423 -20.26 -12.92 5.07
N GLY A 424 -20.27 -11.65 5.47
CA GLY A 424 -20.15 -11.27 6.87
C GLY A 424 -18.69 -11.18 7.27
N GLU A 425 -18.07 -12.30 7.65
CA GLU A 425 -16.72 -12.33 8.22
C GLU A 425 -15.87 -13.49 7.67
N ALA A 426 -14.58 -13.26 7.41
CA ALA A 426 -13.61 -14.29 7.06
C ALA A 426 -12.23 -13.97 7.64
N VAL A 427 -11.65 -14.90 8.40
CA VAL A 427 -10.30 -14.76 8.96
C VAL A 427 -9.26 -14.98 7.85
N LEU A 428 -8.29 -14.07 7.75
CA LEU A 428 -7.21 -14.22 6.77
C LEU A 428 -6.16 -15.23 7.25
N PRO A 429 -5.56 -16.01 6.32
CA PRO A 429 -4.33 -16.73 6.60
C PRO A 429 -3.24 -15.80 7.17
N ALA A 430 -2.48 -16.29 8.14
CA ALA A 430 -1.34 -15.56 8.67
C ALA A 430 -0.24 -15.43 7.59
N VAL A 431 0.37 -14.26 7.51
CA VAL A 431 1.48 -14.02 6.58
C VAL A 431 2.76 -14.66 7.09
N THR A 432 3.58 -15.20 6.17
CA THR A 432 4.89 -15.79 6.48
C THR A 432 5.99 -14.74 6.51
N ALA A 433 6.19 -14.00 5.41
CA ALA A 433 7.10 -12.86 5.34
C ALA A 433 6.33 -11.53 5.22
N PHE A 434 5.38 -11.44 4.30
CA PHE A 434 4.41 -10.34 4.16
C PHE A 434 3.25 -10.83 3.30
N GLY A 435 2.18 -10.04 3.19
CA GLY A 435 1.03 -10.34 2.34
C GLY A 435 0.64 -9.19 1.43
N LEU A 436 0.14 -9.50 0.25
CA LEU A 436 -0.43 -8.56 -0.70
C LEU A 436 -1.92 -8.88 -0.82
N LEU A 437 -2.77 -8.01 -0.26
CA LEU A 437 -4.20 -8.21 -0.18
C LEU A 437 -4.91 -7.26 -1.13
N THR A 438 -5.78 -7.78 -2.00
CA THR A 438 -6.60 -6.95 -2.90
C THR A 438 -8.08 -7.28 -2.72
N ALA A 439 -8.92 -6.26 -2.58
CA ALA A 439 -10.38 -6.42 -2.67
C ALA A 439 -10.76 -6.59 -4.14
N LEU A 440 -11.18 -7.78 -4.55
CA LEU A 440 -11.50 -8.11 -5.95
C LEU A 440 -12.92 -7.67 -6.33
N ASP A 441 -13.84 -7.77 -5.37
CA ASP A 441 -15.23 -7.35 -5.52
C ASP A 441 -15.82 -6.92 -4.19
N GLY A 442 -16.71 -5.93 -4.23
CA GLY A 442 -17.26 -5.26 -3.05
C GLY A 442 -16.24 -4.43 -2.27
N ASP A 443 -16.75 -3.63 -1.34
CA ASP A 443 -15.93 -2.92 -0.35
C ASP A 443 -15.77 -3.81 0.88
N LEU A 444 -14.52 -3.99 1.33
CA LEU A 444 -14.16 -4.88 2.42
C LEU A 444 -13.45 -4.10 3.54
N ASN A 445 -13.81 -4.38 4.78
CA ASN A 445 -13.13 -3.84 5.95
C ASN A 445 -12.16 -4.88 6.50
N VAL A 446 -10.87 -4.56 6.47
CA VAL A 446 -9.79 -5.33 7.11
C VAL A 446 -9.75 -4.92 8.58
N ARG A 447 -10.21 -5.80 9.47
CA ARG A 447 -10.25 -5.58 10.92
C ARG A 447 -9.05 -6.21 11.60
N PHE A 448 -8.57 -5.52 12.64
CA PHE A 448 -7.47 -5.95 13.49
C PHE A 448 -7.66 -5.39 14.91
N ALA A 449 -6.83 -5.86 15.85
CA ALA A 449 -6.84 -5.34 17.21
C ALA A 449 -6.57 -3.83 17.21
N GLY A 450 -7.54 -3.03 17.66
CA GLY A 450 -7.42 -1.58 17.80
C GLY A 450 -7.79 -0.77 16.56
N GLY A 451 -8.36 -1.36 15.50
CA GLY A 451 -8.84 -0.58 14.36
C GLY A 451 -9.29 -1.39 13.16
N GLN A 452 -9.49 -0.68 12.05
CA GLN A 452 -9.81 -1.29 10.75
C GLN A 452 -9.28 -0.41 9.61
N LEU A 453 -9.12 -1.03 8.44
CA LEU A 453 -8.79 -0.41 7.17
C LEU A 453 -9.87 -0.77 6.14
N THR A 454 -10.43 0.19 5.42
CA THR A 454 -11.35 -0.09 4.31
C THR A 454 -10.60 -0.21 2.99
N LEU A 455 -10.82 -1.31 2.28
CA LEU A 455 -10.42 -1.52 0.89
C LEU A 455 -11.67 -1.52 0.00
N ARG A 456 -11.73 -0.57 -0.93
CA ARG A 456 -12.72 -0.58 -2.00
C ARG A 456 -12.34 -1.59 -3.07
N LYS A 457 -13.30 -1.99 -3.89
CA LYS A 457 -13.04 -2.85 -5.05
C LYS A 457 -11.86 -2.32 -5.89
N GLY A 458 -10.89 -3.18 -6.13
CA GLY A 458 -9.65 -2.90 -6.85
C GLY A 458 -8.53 -2.34 -5.99
N GLU A 459 -8.77 -1.91 -4.75
CA GLU A 459 -7.71 -1.41 -3.88
C GLU A 459 -6.92 -2.55 -3.24
N SER A 460 -5.63 -2.27 -3.01
CA SER A 460 -4.68 -3.23 -2.46
C SER A 460 -4.03 -2.70 -1.18
N ALA A 461 -3.70 -3.60 -0.26
CA ALA A 461 -2.94 -3.33 0.95
C ALA A 461 -1.72 -4.25 1.05
N TYR A 462 -0.63 -3.70 1.55
CA TYR A 462 0.52 -4.45 2.04
C TYR A 462 0.28 -4.87 3.49
N ILE A 463 0.45 -6.15 3.80
CA ILE A 463 0.35 -6.72 5.14
C ILE A 463 1.77 -6.98 5.65
N PRO A 464 2.25 -6.24 6.66
CA PRO A 464 3.57 -6.44 7.25
C PRO A 464 3.79 -7.82 7.88
N HIS A 465 5.03 -8.27 7.97
CA HIS A 465 5.43 -9.51 8.68
C HIS A 465 4.85 -9.62 10.09
N THR A 466 4.85 -8.50 10.82
CA THR A 466 4.41 -8.43 12.22
C THR A 466 2.95 -8.02 12.37
N ALA A 467 2.17 -8.08 11.28
CA ALA A 467 0.75 -7.76 11.34
C ALA A 467 0.01 -8.66 12.35
N PRO A 468 -0.93 -8.09 13.12
CA PRO A 468 -1.78 -8.89 13.98
C PRO A 468 -2.70 -9.79 13.14
N VAL A 469 -3.46 -10.67 13.81
CA VAL A 469 -4.52 -11.43 13.14
C VAL A 469 -5.48 -10.47 12.44
N LEU A 470 -5.72 -10.72 11.17
CA LEU A 470 -6.59 -9.91 10.32
C LEU A 470 -7.86 -10.68 9.98
N THR A 471 -8.96 -9.94 9.93
CA THR A 471 -10.26 -10.47 9.53
C THR A 471 -10.89 -9.56 8.49
N LEU A 472 -11.39 -10.12 7.41
CA LEU A 472 -12.18 -9.38 6.44
C LEU A 472 -13.64 -9.37 6.84
N HIS A 473 -14.27 -8.20 6.78
CA HIS A 473 -15.70 -8.04 7.01
C HIS A 473 -16.38 -7.34 5.83
N GLY A 474 -17.53 -7.86 5.40
CA GLY A 474 -18.32 -7.31 4.31
C GLY A 474 -18.99 -8.38 3.44
N LYS A 475 -19.23 -8.04 2.17
CA LYS A 475 -19.74 -8.96 1.15
C LYS A 475 -18.92 -8.78 -0.12
N GLY A 476 -18.19 -9.81 -0.54
CA GLY A 476 -17.28 -9.68 -1.68
C GLY A 476 -16.24 -10.78 -1.74
N ARG A 477 -15.19 -10.53 -2.53
CA ARG A 477 -14.05 -11.44 -2.67
C ARG A 477 -12.73 -10.70 -2.53
N ALA A 478 -11.72 -11.36 -1.99
CA ALA A 478 -10.35 -10.86 -1.93
C ALA A 478 -9.35 -11.91 -2.42
N ALA A 479 -8.21 -11.44 -2.91
CA ALA A 479 -7.02 -12.26 -3.13
C ALA A 479 -5.95 -11.89 -2.10
N LEU A 480 -5.30 -12.89 -1.52
CA LEU A 480 -4.11 -12.74 -0.70
C LEU A 480 -2.96 -13.49 -1.37
N SER A 481 -1.94 -12.76 -1.80
CA SER A 481 -0.69 -13.34 -2.28
C SER A 481 0.43 -13.13 -1.29
N MET A 482 1.26 -14.16 -1.10
CA MET A 482 2.42 -14.11 -0.20
C MET A 482 3.64 -14.72 -0.90
N PRO A 483 4.87 -14.24 -0.62
CA PRO A 483 6.07 -14.93 -1.08
C PRO A 483 6.19 -16.29 -0.39
N ARG A 484 6.87 -17.22 -1.05
CA ARG A 484 7.15 -18.57 -0.52
C ARG A 484 8.62 -18.80 -0.24
#